data_AF-W7QHH1-F1
#
_entry.id   AF-W7QHH1-F1
#
_cell.length_a   1.000
_cell.length_b   1.000
_cell.length_c   1.000
_cell.angle_alpha   90.00
_cell.angle_beta   90.00
_cell.angle_gamma   90.00
#
_symmetry.space_group_name_H-M   'P 1'
#
loop_
_entity.id
_entity.type
_entity.pdbx_description
1 polymer ?
#
loop_
_entity_poly.entity_id
_entity_poly.type
_entity_poly.pdbx_seq_one_letter_code
_entity_poly.pdbx_strand_id
1 'polypeptide(L)'
;MMAPEDAFRLLADGLGKAGTPQAFDHLVERIASIFDGDHVLIGKVMPDGKTILTAALWSRGNLLPAAAYELVGTPCEHVLNDELCQFPDSLRERFPDNG
;
A
#
# COMPACT_ATOMS: atom_id res chain seq x y z
N MET A 1 6.39 21.07 -7.80
CA MET A 1 6.69 20.66 -6.41
C MET A 1 5.48 21.05 -5.57
N MET A 2 4.83 20.09 -4.93
CA MET A 2 3.64 20.33 -4.11
C MET A 2 4.04 21.01 -2.79
N ALA A 3 3.24 21.98 -2.32
CA ALA A 3 3.49 22.63 -1.04
C ALA A 3 3.17 21.67 0.13
N PRO A 4 3.87 21.76 1.27
CA PRO A 4 3.63 20.91 2.44
C PRO A 4 2.19 20.99 2.96
N GLU A 5 1.56 22.17 2.89
CA GLU A 5 0.17 22.35 3.30
C GLU A 5 -0.82 21.62 2.40
N ASP A 6 -0.53 21.52 1.09
CA ASP A 6 -1.36 20.81 0.13
C ASP A 6 -1.26 19.29 0.35
N ALA A 7 -0.07 18.79 0.64
CA ALA A 7 0.14 17.38 1.02
C ALA A 7 -0.63 17.04 2.31
N PHE A 8 -0.58 17.91 3.32
CA PHE A 8 -1.31 17.71 4.57
C PHE A 8 -2.83 17.76 4.38
N ARG A 9 -3.34 18.69 3.58
CA ARG A 9 -4.78 18.77 3.26
C ARG A 9 -5.28 17.54 2.53
N LEU A 10 -4.51 17.03 1.56
CA LEU A 10 -4.85 15.81 0.85
C LEU A 10 -4.94 14.59 1.77
N LEU A 11 -4.01 14.48 2.73
CA LEU A 11 -4.06 13.45 3.76
C LEU A 11 -5.27 13.64 4.69
N ALA A 12 -5.52 14.86 5.15
CA ALA A 12 -6.65 15.17 6.04
C ALA A 12 -8.01 14.92 5.36
N ASP A 13 -8.18 15.23 4.08
CA ASP A 13 -9.40 14.93 3.32
C ASP A 13 -9.58 13.43 3.09
N GLY A 14 -8.48 12.69 2.89
CA GLY A 14 -8.50 11.23 2.82
C GLY A 14 -8.90 10.58 4.15
N LEU A 15 -8.38 11.11 5.26
CA LEU A 15 -8.68 10.66 6.62
C LEU A 15 -10.04 11.17 7.13
N GLY A 16 -10.55 12.29 6.63
CA GLY A 16 -11.90 12.81 6.94
C GLY A 16 -13.02 11.91 6.42
N LYS A 17 -12.69 11.01 5.48
CA LYS A 17 -13.55 9.90 5.03
C LYS A 17 -13.35 8.62 5.84
N ALA A 18 -12.46 8.60 6.85
CA ALA A 18 -12.28 7.46 7.72
C ALA A 18 -13.60 7.12 8.42
N GLY A 19 -14.13 5.94 8.13
CA GLY A 19 -15.46 5.49 8.57
C GLY A 19 -16.43 5.17 7.42
N THR A 20 -16.09 5.50 6.17
CA THR A 20 -16.83 5.00 5.00
C THR A 20 -16.24 3.68 4.50
N PRO A 21 -17.03 2.81 3.85
CA PRO A 21 -16.55 1.54 3.31
C PRO A 21 -15.38 1.68 2.32
N GLN A 22 -15.21 2.85 1.69
CA GLN A 22 -14.17 3.13 0.69
C GLN A 22 -13.01 4.00 1.20
N ALA A 23 -12.86 4.16 2.53
CA ALA A 23 -11.82 5.02 3.09
C ALA A 23 -10.40 4.60 2.65
N PHE A 24 -10.12 3.29 2.64
CA PHE A 24 -8.82 2.77 2.21
C PHE A 24 -8.57 2.90 0.71
N ASP A 25 -9.60 2.80 -0.12
CA ASP A 25 -9.51 3.00 -1.57
C ASP A 25 -9.03 4.42 -1.89
N HIS A 26 -9.66 5.42 -1.26
CA HIS A 26 -9.24 6.81 -1.40
C HIS A 26 -7.83 7.05 -0.85
N LEU A 27 -7.46 6.37 0.24
CA LEU A 27 -6.14 6.53 0.83
C LEU A 27 -5.03 5.99 -0.09
N VAL A 28 -5.20 4.80 -0.69
CA VAL A 28 -4.18 4.24 -1.59
C VAL A 28 -4.02 5.07 -2.87
N GLU A 29 -5.13 5.61 -3.42
CA GLU A 29 -5.10 6.53 -4.57
C GLU A 29 -4.34 7.83 -4.23
N ARG A 30 -4.60 8.40 -3.05
CA ARG A 30 -3.94 9.63 -2.61
C ARG A 30 -2.46 9.42 -2.33
N ILE A 31 -2.08 8.33 -1.67
CA ILE A 31 -0.68 7.97 -1.43
C ILE A 31 0.04 7.78 -2.77
N ALA A 32 -0.55 7.04 -3.72
CA ALA A 32 0.02 6.87 -5.05
C ALA A 32 0.28 8.21 -5.75
N SER A 33 -0.67 9.16 -5.64
CA SER A 33 -0.53 10.50 -6.21
C SER A 33 0.56 11.35 -5.52
N ILE A 34 0.73 11.21 -4.20
CA ILE A 34 1.72 11.98 -3.43
C ILE A 34 3.15 11.49 -3.72
N PHE A 35 3.32 10.17 -3.83
CA PHE A 35 4.62 9.53 -4.03
C PHE A 35 4.99 9.28 -5.49
N ASP A 36 4.10 9.64 -6.44
CA ASP A 36 4.22 9.29 -7.86
C ASP A 36 4.45 7.77 -8.05
N GLY A 37 3.72 6.97 -7.27
CA GLY A 37 3.90 5.52 -7.17
C GLY A 37 2.97 4.75 -8.09
N ASP A 38 3.52 3.78 -8.83
CA ASP A 38 2.74 2.90 -9.71
C ASP A 38 1.77 1.97 -8.95
N HIS A 39 2.16 1.57 -7.74
CA HIS A 39 1.48 0.55 -6.95
C HIS A 39 1.45 0.95 -5.47
N VAL A 40 0.28 0.90 -4.84
CA VAL A 40 0.09 1.13 -3.40
C VAL A 40 -0.99 0.20 -2.89
N LEU A 41 -0.76 -0.43 -1.75
CA LEU A 41 -1.75 -1.30 -1.12
C LEU A 41 -1.82 -1.06 0.38
N ILE A 42 -2.99 -1.34 0.96
CA ILE A 42 -3.18 -1.49 2.40
C ILE A 42 -3.60 -2.94 2.62
N GLY A 43 -2.79 -3.67 3.40
CA GLY A 43 -3.00 -5.09 3.69
C GLY A 43 -3.51 -5.31 5.11
N LYS A 44 -4.39 -6.30 5.27
CA LYS A 44 -4.75 -6.88 6.56
C LYS A 44 -4.01 -8.21 6.72
N VAL A 45 -3.24 -8.35 7.80
CA VAL A 45 -2.66 -9.63 8.21
C VAL A 45 -3.77 -10.54 8.69
N MET A 46 -3.84 -11.73 8.10
CA MET A 46 -4.83 -12.75 8.45
C MET A 46 -4.41 -13.49 9.74
N PRO A 47 -5.34 -14.21 10.41
CA PRO A 47 -5.04 -14.88 11.69
C PRO A 47 -3.91 -15.92 11.63
N ASP A 48 -3.56 -16.42 10.45
CA ASP A 48 -2.45 -17.35 10.24
C ASP A 48 -1.06 -16.68 10.32
N GLY A 49 -1.00 -15.34 10.32
CA GLY A 49 0.23 -14.55 10.33
C GLY A 49 1.06 -14.65 9.04
N LYS A 50 0.54 -15.32 8.00
CA LYS A 50 1.29 -15.65 6.77
C LYS A 50 0.59 -15.12 5.52
N THR A 51 -0.69 -14.79 5.62
CA THR A 51 -1.49 -14.31 4.50
C THR A 51 -1.84 -12.84 4.69
N ILE A 52 -1.72 -12.06 3.63
CA ILE A 52 -2.28 -10.70 3.53
C ILE A 52 -3.55 -10.77 2.70
N LEU A 53 -4.62 -10.13 3.19
CA LEU A 53 -5.77 -9.74 2.38
C LEU A 53 -5.67 -8.24 2.09
N THR A 54 -5.60 -7.85 0.83
CA THR A 54 -5.59 -6.41 0.48
C THR A 54 -6.94 -5.79 0.83
N ALA A 55 -6.94 -4.82 1.74
CA ALA A 55 -8.11 -4.02 2.06
C ALA A 55 -8.37 -2.94 0.98
N ALA A 56 -7.31 -2.47 0.32
CA ALA A 56 -7.36 -1.64 -0.87
C ALA A 56 -6.07 -1.82 -1.69
N LEU A 57 -6.19 -1.75 -3.02
CA LEU A 57 -5.07 -1.90 -3.94
C LEU A 57 -5.21 -0.91 -5.11
N TRP A 58 -4.25 0.00 -5.23
CA TRP A 58 -4.08 0.87 -6.38
C TRP A 58 -2.96 0.35 -7.28
N SER A 59 -3.22 0.32 -8.57
CA SER A 59 -2.24 -0.12 -9.57
C SER A 59 -2.46 0.65 -10.87
N ARG A 60 -1.43 1.40 -11.29
CA ARG A 60 -1.35 2.07 -12.60
C ARG A 60 -2.63 2.81 -12.99
N GLY A 61 -3.11 3.67 -12.11
CA GLY A 61 -4.28 4.51 -12.35
C GLY A 61 -5.64 3.90 -12.00
N ASN A 62 -5.67 2.68 -11.46
CA ASN A 62 -6.92 1.97 -11.18
C ASN A 62 -6.94 1.36 -9.77
N LEU A 63 -8.11 1.38 -9.14
CA LEU A 63 -8.42 0.55 -7.99
C LEU A 63 -8.69 -0.88 -8.45
N LEU A 64 -8.03 -1.84 -7.83
CA LEU A 64 -8.21 -3.26 -8.11
C LEU A 64 -9.03 -3.95 -7.01
N PRO A 65 -9.72 -5.05 -7.34
CA PRO A 65 -10.43 -5.85 -6.34
C PRO A 65 -9.50 -6.39 -5.26
N ALA A 66 -10.05 -6.67 -4.08
CA ALA A 66 -9.32 -7.30 -3.00
C ALA A 66 -8.80 -8.69 -3.42
N ALA A 67 -7.53 -8.96 -3.12
CA ALA A 67 -6.85 -10.21 -3.34
C ALA A 67 -6.13 -10.66 -2.07
N ALA A 68 -6.01 -11.98 -1.89
CA ALA A 68 -5.20 -12.56 -0.83
C ALA A 68 -3.92 -13.17 -1.42
N TYR A 69 -2.80 -13.03 -0.73
CA TYR A 69 -1.51 -13.59 -1.11
C TYR A 69 -0.67 -13.97 0.12
N GLU A 70 0.24 -14.94 -0.07
CA GLU A 70 1.19 -15.33 0.97
C GLU A 70 2.31 -14.30 1.09
N LEU A 71 2.72 -13.98 2.32
CA LEU A 71 3.80 -13.05 2.61
C LEU A 71 5.17 -13.61 2.28
N VAL A 72 5.35 -14.92 2.39
CA VAL A 72 6.65 -15.58 2.27
C VAL A 72 7.32 -15.21 0.95
N GLY A 73 8.54 -14.69 1.03
CA GLY A 73 9.33 -14.33 -0.15
C GLY A 73 8.89 -13.00 -0.80
N THR A 74 7.95 -12.27 -0.20
CA THR A 74 7.55 -10.94 -0.66
C THR A 74 8.29 -9.84 0.12
N PRO A 75 8.47 -8.64 -0.46
CA PRO A 75 8.98 -7.48 0.27
C PRO A 75 8.12 -7.13 1.49
N CYS A 76 6.81 -7.41 1.42
CA CYS A 76 5.85 -7.11 2.48
C CYS A 76 6.07 -7.94 3.75
N GLU A 77 6.75 -9.10 3.65
CA GLU A 77 7.16 -9.91 4.82
C GLU A 77 8.00 -9.08 5.80
N HIS A 78 8.89 -8.23 5.27
CA HIS A 78 9.82 -7.46 6.07
C HIS A 78 9.14 -6.31 6.85
N VAL A 79 8.01 -5.81 6.33
CA VAL A 79 7.25 -4.68 6.92
C VAL A 79 6.65 -5.05 8.28
N LEU A 80 6.42 -6.35 8.54
CA LEU A 80 5.83 -6.81 9.80
C LEU A 80 6.75 -6.65 11.02
N ASN A 81 8.01 -6.27 10.84
CA ASN A 81 8.97 -6.07 11.93
C ASN A 81 8.95 -4.64 12.51
N ASP A 82 7.86 -3.89 12.35
CA ASP A 82 7.67 -2.51 12.83
C ASP A 82 8.70 -1.47 12.33
N GLU A 83 9.35 -1.76 11.19
CA GLU A 83 10.34 -0.88 10.57
C GLU A 83 9.90 -0.44 9.16
N LEU A 84 10.27 0.78 8.77
CA LEU A 84 10.14 1.24 7.40
C LEU A 84 11.18 0.52 6.52
N CYS A 85 10.72 -0.36 5.64
CA CYS A 85 11.58 -1.03 4.67
C CYS A 85 11.66 -0.25 3.35
N GLN A 86 12.87 0.03 2.88
CA GLN A 86 13.11 0.63 1.56
C GLN A 86 14.02 -0.27 0.72
N PHE A 87 13.55 -0.63 -0.46
CA PHE A 87 14.30 -1.41 -1.45
C PHE A 87 14.43 -0.56 -2.73
N PRO A 88 15.52 0.21 -2.91
CA PRO A 88 15.64 1.19 -3.98
C PRO A 88 15.77 0.56 -5.38
N ASP A 89 16.27 -0.67 -5.47
CA ASP A 89 16.55 -1.38 -6.72
C ASP A 89 16.48 -2.90 -6.55
N SER A 90 16.53 -3.61 -7.69
CA SER A 90 16.67 -5.06 -7.76
C SER A 90 15.57 -5.86 -7.03
N LEU A 91 14.34 -5.35 -6.97
CA LEU A 91 13.22 -6.05 -6.32
C LEU A 91 13.04 -7.50 -6.82
N ARG A 92 13.09 -7.73 -8.14
CA ARG A 92 12.96 -9.09 -8.71
C ARG A 92 14.13 -10.01 -8.39
N GLU A 93 15.33 -9.48 -8.21
CA GLU A 93 16.50 -10.30 -7.87
C GLU A 93 16.50 -10.64 -6.38
N ARG A 94 16.05 -9.71 -5.54
CA ARG A 94 15.95 -9.87 -4.08
C ARG A 94 14.75 -10.73 -3.68
N PHE A 95 13.66 -10.66 -4.45
CA PHE A 95 12.39 -11.34 -4.21
C PHE A 95 11.94 -12.08 -5.49
N PRO A 96 12.66 -13.14 -5.90
CA PRO A 96 12.44 -13.82 -7.17
C PRO A 96 11.08 -14.53 -7.28
N ASP A 97 10.50 -14.90 -6.14
CA ASP A 97 9.22 -15.58 -6.06
C ASP A 97 8.01 -14.61 -6.03
N ASN A 98 8.26 -13.29 -6.04
CA ASN A 98 7.23 -12.25 -5.99
C ASN A 98 7.14 -11.48 -7.33
N GLY A 99 6.22 -11.91 -8.19
CA GLY A 99 6.08 -11.45 -9.59
C GLY A 99 4.89 -10.54 -9.87
#